data_AF-A0A1R0KEN9-F1
#
_entry.id   AF-A0A1R0KEN9-F1
#
_cell.length_a   1.000
_cell.length_b   1.000
_cell.length_c   1.000
_cell.angle_alpha   90.00
_cell.angle_beta   90.00
_cell.angle_gamma   90.00
#
_symmetry.space_group_name_H-M   'P 1'
#
loop_
_entity.id
_entity.type
_entity.pdbx_description
1 polymer ?
#
loop_
_entity_poly.entity_id
_entity_poly.type
_entity_poly.pdbx_seq_one_letter_code
_entity_poly.pdbx_strand_id
1 'polypeptide(L)'
;MVNLVAGDTLITVDLGDGMEATITATSVGGVRIFPSVSARIGGNAHPIGLLLDLRAWHAFLADVGFYLPLRFASRTAAYVAARRFHQDVTTQELGPITPGAVAEWARWWTTAHPDATLLTGGDHE
;
A
#
# COMPACT_ATOMS: atom_id res chain seq x y z
N MET A 1 -23.34 11.21 -2.16
CA MET A 1 -21.99 11.81 -2.06
C MET A 1 -21.31 11.17 -0.86
N VAL A 2 -20.44 10.18 -1.07
CA VAL A 2 -19.75 9.48 0.04
C VAL A 2 -18.53 10.31 0.42
N ASN A 3 -18.49 10.75 1.67
CA ASN A 3 -17.39 11.53 2.22
C ASN A 3 -16.23 10.55 2.51
N LEU A 4 -15.21 10.54 1.66
CA LEU A 4 -13.96 9.83 1.91
C LEU A 4 -13.18 10.62 2.97
N VAL A 5 -13.51 10.42 4.25
CA VAL A 5 -12.71 10.98 5.33
C VAL A 5 -11.39 10.23 5.36
N ALA A 6 -10.32 10.91 4.93
CA ALA A 6 -8.97 10.44 5.16
C ALA A 6 -8.72 10.48 6.68
N GLY A 7 -8.65 9.31 7.30
CA GLY A 7 -8.29 9.15 8.70
C GLY A 7 -6.93 8.49 8.78
N ASP A 8 -6.04 9.07 9.59
CA ASP A 8 -4.79 8.40 9.93
C ASP A 8 -5.08 7.24 10.91
N THR A 9 -4.47 6.09 10.66
CA THR A 9 -4.63 4.85 11.42
C THR A 9 -3.27 4.20 11.63
N LEU A 10 -3.11 3.42 12.70
CA LEU A 10 -1.89 2.65 12.92
C LEU A 10 -2.03 1.28 12.26
N ILE A 11 -0.99 0.86 11.55
CA ILE A 11 -0.87 -0.48 10.98
C ILE A 11 0.42 -1.12 11.44
N THR A 12 0.41 -2.45 11.51
CA THR A 12 1.63 -3.25 11.68
C THR A 12 2.09 -3.71 10.30
N VAL A 13 3.36 -3.49 10.00
CA VAL A 13 4.03 -3.90 8.76
C VAL A 13 5.13 -4.88 9.13
N ASP A 14 5.14 -6.02 8.45
CA ASP A 14 6.23 -6.98 8.52
C ASP A 14 7.45 -6.44 7.76
N LEU A 15 8.60 -6.44 8.42
CA LEU A 15 9.87 -5.99 7.87
C LEU A 15 10.79 -7.16 7.47
N GLY A 16 10.32 -8.40 7.61
CA GLY A 16 11.10 -9.62 7.47
C GLY A 16 11.82 -10.00 8.78
N ASP A 17 12.34 -11.23 8.82
CA ASP A 17 13.12 -11.78 9.94
C ASP A 17 12.40 -11.73 11.31
N GLY A 18 11.06 -11.77 11.31
CA GLY A 18 10.24 -11.69 12.51
C GLY A 18 10.18 -10.29 13.15
N MET A 19 10.60 -9.26 12.40
CA MET A 19 10.51 -7.88 12.84
C MET A 19 9.22 -7.23 12.33
N GLU A 20 8.50 -6.58 13.22
CA GLU A 20 7.31 -5.81 12.89
C GLU A 20 7.50 -4.34 13.26
N ALA A 21 6.90 -3.45 12.47
CA ALA A 21 6.81 -2.03 12.78
C ALA A 21 5.38 -1.54 12.80
N THR A 22 5.04 -0.79 13.85
CA THR A 22 3.80 -0.01 13.87
C THR A 22 4.04 1.37 13.27
N ILE A 23 3.32 1.70 12.20
CA ILE A 23 3.42 2.99 11.51
C ILE A 23 2.05 3.61 11.26
N THR A 24 2.04 4.92 11.01
CA THR A 24 0.84 5.62 10.56
C THR A 24 0.60 5.39 9.07
N ALA A 25 -0.61 4.95 8.74
CA ALA A 25 -1.15 4.87 7.39
C ALA A 25 -2.35 5.82 7.25
N THR A 26 -2.58 6.33 6.04
CA THR A 26 -3.78 7.10 5.73
C THR A 26 -4.82 6.15 5.12
N SER A 27 -6.04 6.12 5.67
CA SER A 27 -7.13 5.32 5.14
C SER A 27 -7.96 6.10 4.11
N VAL A 28 -8.24 5.48 2.97
CA VAL A 28 -9.02 6.05 1.87
C VAL A 28 -9.97 4.98 1.35
N GLY A 29 -11.24 5.03 1.75
CA GLY A 29 -12.25 4.09 1.26
C GLY A 29 -11.92 2.62 1.56
N GLY A 30 -11.35 2.33 2.74
CA GLY A 30 -10.91 0.98 3.13
C GLY A 30 -9.51 0.58 2.65
N VAL A 31 -8.89 1.39 1.77
CA VAL A 31 -7.51 1.21 1.32
C VAL A 31 -6.58 2.02 2.22
N ARG A 32 -5.62 1.37 2.86
CA ARG A 32 -4.61 2.02 3.71
C ARG A 32 -3.36 2.29 2.90
N ILE A 33 -2.89 3.54 2.85
CA ILE A 33 -1.66 3.93 2.16
C ILE A 33 -0.58 4.36 3.15
N PHE A 34 0.66 3.96 2.91
CA PHE A 34 1.78 4.21 3.81
C PHE A 34 3.12 4.20 3.06
N PRO A 35 4.17 4.87 3.59
CA PRO A 35 5.50 4.84 2.98
C PRO A 35 6.14 3.46 3.14
N SER A 36 7.08 3.13 2.26
CA SER A 36 7.89 1.92 2.39
C SER A 36 8.74 2.00 3.66
N VAL A 37 8.86 0.87 4.37
CA VAL A 37 9.53 0.80 5.67
C VAL A 37 10.55 -0.32 5.63
N SER A 38 11.74 -0.06 6.16
CA SER A 38 12.77 -1.08 6.35
C SER A 38 13.41 -0.96 7.72
N ALA A 39 13.81 -2.10 8.27
CA ALA A 39 14.63 -2.14 9.46
C ALA A 39 16.08 -1.77 9.07
N ARG A 40 16.73 -0.95 9.90
CA ARG A 40 18.16 -0.69 9.79
C ARG A 40 18.85 -1.06 11.10
N ILE A 41 19.73 -2.04 11.02
CA ILE A 41 20.63 -2.38 12.12
C ILE A 41 21.76 -1.35 12.12
N GLY A 42 21.85 -0.54 13.17
CA GLY A 42 22.98 0.34 13.42
C GLY A 42 24.15 -0.43 14.04
N GLY A 43 25.39 -0.12 13.63
CA GLY A 43 26.58 -0.85 14.10
C GLY A 43 26.83 -0.78 15.63
N ASN A 44 27.32 -1.89 16.16
CA ASN A 44 27.93 -2.27 17.45
C ASN A 44 27.44 -1.69 18.80
N ALA A 45 26.55 -0.70 18.83
CA ALA A 45 25.98 -0.18 20.08
C ALA A 45 24.56 0.41 19.93
N HIS A 46 23.89 0.21 18.80
CA HIS A 46 22.70 0.99 18.44
C HIS A 46 21.41 0.14 18.32
N PRO A 47 20.28 0.63 18.87
CA PRO A 47 18.98 -0.02 18.79
C PRO A 47 18.53 -0.16 17.33
N ILE A 48 17.72 -1.18 17.05
CA ILE A 48 17.04 -1.37 15.76
C ILE A 48 16.27 -0.08 15.44
N GLY A 49 16.59 0.54 14.31
CA GLY A 49 15.92 1.75 13.81
C GLY A 49 14.99 1.41 12.66
N LEU A 50 13.92 2.19 12.51
CA LEU A 50 13.04 2.15 11.34
C LEU A 50 13.45 3.24 10.36
N LEU A 51 13.59 2.88 9.09
CA LEU A 51 13.76 3.82 7.99
C LEU A 51 12.45 3.89 7.20
N LEU A 52 11.90 5.09 7.06
CA LEU A 52 10.76 5.37 6.20
C LEU A 52 11.27 5.95 4.87
N ASP A 53 11.05 5.24 3.76
CA ASP A 53 11.30 5.78 2.42
C ASP A 53 10.05 6.51 1.91
N LEU A 54 10.06 7.84 2.03
CA LEU A 54 8.95 8.68 1.56
C LEU A 54 8.86 8.78 0.02
N ARG A 55 9.78 8.17 -0.73
CA ARG A 55 9.78 8.08 -2.19
C ARG A 55 9.15 6.79 -2.71
N ALA A 56 8.78 5.89 -1.83
CA ALA A 56 8.08 4.65 -2.16
C ALA A 56 6.87 4.52 -1.24
N TRP A 57 5.70 4.30 -1.82
CA TRP A 57 4.44 4.15 -1.07
C TRP A 57 3.74 2.87 -1.47
N HIS A 58 3.03 2.28 -0.53
CA HIS A 58 2.28 1.04 -0.70
C HIS A 58 0.80 1.27 -0.38
N ALA A 59 -0.05 0.38 -0.87
CA ALA A 59 -1.47 0.35 -0.56
C ALA A 59 -1.88 -1.05 -0.06
N PHE A 60 -2.65 -1.11 1.01
CA PHE A 60 -3.13 -2.33 1.64
C PHE A 60 -4.66 -2.32 1.73
N LEU A 61 -5.29 -3.40 1.28
CA LEU A 61 -6.73 -3.56 1.29
C LEU A 61 -7.17 -4.17 2.63
N ALA A 62 -7.58 -3.32 3.57
CA ALA A 62 -7.81 -3.73 4.96
C ALA A 62 -8.92 -4.78 5.12
N ASP A 63 -9.96 -4.69 4.29
CA ASP A 63 -11.16 -5.55 4.41
C ASP A 63 -10.92 -6.98 3.94
N VAL A 64 -9.93 -7.18 3.07
CA VAL A 64 -9.58 -8.48 2.47
C VAL A 64 -8.22 -9.01 2.91
N GLY A 65 -7.39 -8.19 3.56
CA GLY A 65 -6.16 -8.64 4.20
C GLY A 65 -4.98 -8.88 3.26
N PHE A 66 -4.91 -8.20 2.11
CA PHE A 66 -3.74 -8.30 1.23
C PHE A 66 -3.34 -6.97 0.59
N TYR A 67 -2.10 -6.92 0.11
CA TYR A 67 -1.50 -5.76 -0.52
C TYR A 67 -2.01 -5.55 -1.96
N LEU A 68 -2.20 -4.29 -2.32
CA LEU A 68 -2.22 -3.92 -3.73
C LEU A 68 -0.80 -4.15 -4.26
N PRO A 69 -0.60 -4.92 -5.36
CA PRO A 69 0.73 -5.26 -5.86
C PRO A 69 1.35 -4.08 -6.64
N LEU A 70 1.38 -2.90 -6.02
CA LEU A 70 1.85 -1.66 -6.58
C LEU A 70 2.76 -0.94 -5.60
N ARG A 71 3.87 -0.44 -6.12
CA ARG A 71 4.69 0.59 -5.48
C ARG A 71 4.44 1.91 -6.16
N PHE A 72 4.19 2.96 -5.38
CA PHE A 72 3.92 4.30 -5.87
C PHE A 72 5.10 5.23 -5.58
N ALA A 73 5.42 6.14 -6.51
CA ALA A 73 6.53 7.09 -6.37
C ALA A 73 6.25 8.22 -5.37
N SER A 74 5.00 8.39 -4.92
CA SER A 74 4.60 9.43 -3.97
C SER A 74 3.31 9.10 -3.22
N ARG A 75 3.07 9.81 -2.11
CA ARG A 75 1.80 9.75 -1.36
C ARG A 75 0.60 10.10 -2.25
N THR A 76 0.75 11.11 -3.10
CA THR A 76 -0.33 11.58 -3.99
C THR A 76 -0.72 10.50 -4.99
N ALA A 77 0.27 9.84 -5.60
CA ALA A 77 0.03 8.73 -6.53
C ALA A 77 -0.72 7.58 -5.84
N ALA A 78 -0.26 7.18 -4.64
CA ALA A 78 -0.93 6.15 -3.83
C ALA A 78 -2.37 6.55 -3.46
N TYR A 79 -2.59 7.82 -3.08
CA TYR A 79 -3.91 8.35 -2.74
C TYR A 79 -4.87 8.34 -3.93
N VAL A 80 -4.42 8.76 -5.11
CA VAL A 80 -5.22 8.75 -6.34
C VAL A 80 -5.58 7.32 -6.74
N ALA A 81 -4.62 6.40 -6.69
CA ALA A 81 -4.85 4.98 -6.96
C ALA A 81 -5.85 4.37 -5.97
N ALA A 82 -5.69 4.62 -4.67
CA ALA A 82 -6.59 4.15 -3.63
C ALA A 82 -8.04 4.65 -3.83
N ARG A 83 -8.21 5.93 -4.19
CA ARG A 83 -9.53 6.49 -4.50
C ARG A 83 -10.15 5.84 -5.73
N ARG A 84 -9.36 5.65 -6.80
CA ARG A 84 -9.87 5.00 -8.01
C ARG A 84 -10.24 3.56 -7.73
N PHE A 85 -9.39 2.80 -7.05
CA PHE A 85 -9.67 1.42 -6.66
C PHE A 85 -10.97 1.32 -5.86
N HIS A 86 -11.12 2.16 -4.84
CA HIS A 86 -12.35 2.22 -4.04
C HIS A 86 -13.57 2.51 -4.92
N GLN A 87 -13.46 3.48 -5.83
CA GLN A 87 -14.54 3.80 -6.76
C GLN A 87 -14.91 2.57 -7.60
N ASP A 88 -13.94 1.89 -8.21
CA ASP A 88 -14.17 0.74 -9.10
C ASP A 88 -14.77 -0.46 -8.36
N VAL A 89 -14.43 -0.64 -7.08
CA VAL A 89 -15.10 -1.61 -6.20
C VAL A 89 -16.55 -1.19 -5.96
N THR A 90 -16.79 0.06 -5.58
CA THR A 90 -18.15 0.54 -5.25
C THR A 90 -19.09 0.59 -6.45
N THR A 91 -18.59 0.86 -7.65
CA THR A 91 -19.36 0.86 -8.90
C THR A 91 -19.50 -0.55 -9.51
N GLN A 92 -18.94 -1.57 -8.87
CA GLN A 92 -18.90 -2.96 -9.34
C GLN A 92 -18.15 -3.15 -10.67
N GLU A 93 -17.29 -2.21 -11.06
CA GLU A 93 -16.40 -2.35 -12.21
C GLU A 93 -15.33 -3.42 -11.98
N LEU A 94 -14.89 -3.61 -10.72
CA LEU A 94 -13.86 -4.58 -10.34
C LEU A 94 -14.38 -6.01 -10.12
N GLY A 95 -15.69 -6.23 -10.10
CA GLY A 95 -16.28 -7.50 -9.67
C GLY A 95 -15.89 -7.89 -8.23
N PRO A 96 -15.93 -9.19 -7.87
CA PRO A 96 -15.50 -9.67 -6.55
C PRO A 96 -14.01 -9.39 -6.29
N ILE A 97 -13.69 -8.90 -5.09
CA ILE A 97 -12.30 -8.64 -4.70
C ILE A 97 -11.57 -9.98 -4.50
N THR A 98 -10.88 -10.42 -5.54
CA THR A 98 -10.01 -11.60 -5.55
C THR A 98 -8.58 -11.18 -5.86
N PRO A 99 -7.56 -11.96 -5.47
CA PRO A 99 -6.17 -11.67 -5.83
C PRO A 99 -5.97 -11.49 -7.34
N GLY A 100 -6.68 -12.28 -8.17
CA GLY A 100 -6.66 -12.17 -9.63
C GLY A 100 -7.21 -10.84 -10.14
N ALA A 101 -8.40 -10.44 -9.68
CA ALA A 101 -9.02 -9.17 -10.07
C ALA A 101 -8.17 -7.96 -9.66
N VAL A 102 -7.56 -8.01 -8.47
CA VAL A 102 -6.66 -6.95 -8.01
C VAL A 102 -5.37 -6.89 -8.85
N ALA A 103 -4.80 -8.04 -9.21
CA ALA A 103 -3.62 -8.08 -10.08
C ALA A 103 -3.93 -7.58 -11.51
N GLU A 104 -5.13 -7.83 -12.03
CA GLU A 104 -5.58 -7.29 -13.32
C GLU A 104 -5.77 -5.77 -13.26
N TRP A 105 -6.42 -5.27 -12.22
CA TRP A 105 -6.59 -3.84 -12.01
C TRP A 105 -5.25 -3.13 -11.86
N ALA A 106 -4.31 -3.72 -11.10
CA ALA A 106 -2.96 -3.17 -10.93
C ALA A 106 -2.20 -3.09 -12.26
N ARG A 107 -2.29 -4.13 -13.11
CA ARG A 107 -1.71 -4.13 -14.46
C ARG A 107 -2.31 -3.05 -15.35
N TRP A 108 -3.64 -2.92 -15.35
CA TRP A 108 -4.33 -1.87 -16.07
C TRP A 108 -3.89 -0.47 -15.60
N TRP A 109 -3.86 -0.25 -14.28
CA TRP A 109 -3.45 1.01 -13.68
C TRP A 109 -2.04 1.42 -14.11
N THR A 110 -1.06 0.52 -14.02
CA THR A 110 0.34 0.81 -14.40
C THR A 110 0.52 1.10 -15.90
N THR A 111 -0.42 0.68 -16.74
CA THR A 111 -0.39 1.01 -18.17
C THR A 111 -0.73 2.49 -18.40
N ALA A 112 -1.59 3.08 -17.57
CA ALA A 112 -2.01 4.48 -17.67
C ALA A 112 -1.25 5.43 -16.73
N HIS A 113 -0.63 4.90 -15.68
CA HIS A 113 -0.05 5.66 -14.57
C HIS A 113 1.42 5.25 -14.34
N PRO A 114 2.39 5.94 -14.96
CA PRO A 114 3.83 5.59 -14.86
C PRO A 114 4.44 5.92 -13.49
N ASP A 115 3.70 6.58 -12.61
CA ASP A 115 4.06 6.84 -11.21
C ASP A 115 3.73 5.67 -10.26
N ALA A 116 3.19 4.58 -10.82
CA ALA A 116 3.01 3.29 -10.16
C ALA A 116 3.86 2.22 -10.88
N THR A 117 4.44 1.31 -10.10
CA THR A 117 5.18 0.16 -10.60
C THR A 117 4.54 -1.11 -10.06
N LEU A 118 4.29 -2.08 -10.95
CA LEU A 118 3.76 -3.38 -10.57
C LEU A 118 4.82 -4.15 -9.79
N LEU A 119 4.46 -4.64 -8.62
CA LEU A 119 5.27 -5.58 -7.85
C LEU A 119 4.95 -6.99 -8.38
N THR A 120 5.85 -7.56 -9.16
CA THR A 120 5.77 -8.97 -9.55
C THR A 120 6.19 -9.82 -8.36
N GLY A 121 5.35 -10.77 -7.93
CA GLY A 121 5.49 -11.53 -6.69
C GLY A 121 6.94 -11.91 -6.32
N GLY A 122 7.32 -11.52 -5.10
CA GLY A 122 8.65 -11.76 -4.51
C GLY A 122 9.07 -10.72 -3.46
N ASP A 123 8.54 -9.49 -3.50
CA ASP A 123 9.05 -8.39 -2.65
C ASP A 123 8.30 -8.20 -1.31
N HIS A 124 7.45 -9.15 -0.93
CA HIS A 124 6.72 -9.16 0.35
C HIS A 124 6.73 -10.56 0.99
N GLU A 125 7.85 -11.27 0.89
CA GLU A 125 8.17 -12.39 1.77
C GLU A 125 8.91 -11.91 3.02
#